data_AF-A0AAW0W0W7-F1
#
_entry.id   AF-A0AAW0W0W7-F1
#
_cell.length_a   1.000
_cell.length_b   1.000
_cell.length_c   1.000
_cell.angle_alpha   90.00
_cell.angle_beta   90.00
_cell.angle_gamma   90.00
#
_symmetry.space_group_name_H-M   'P 1'
#
loop_
_entity.id
_entity.type
_entity.pdbx_description
1 polymer ?
#
loop_
_entity_poly.entity_id
_entity_poly.type
_entity_poly.pdbx_seq_one_letter_code
_entity_poly.pdbx_strand_id
1 'polypeptide(L)'
;GHGLFNWWGFSPPVDLINYIHSEGWCTGGDDVQVVMAGAGDPRHLLLTLARWRSNNSNCRLRVYVLEAQVEVYARLLLLMDASLQEGMGTRERSTLLLDLWANLYLRPNSRSYLELTARRLSMYV
;
A
#
# COMPACT_ATOMS: atom_id res chain seq x y z
N GLY A 1 -23.93 -3.84 3.69
CA GLY A 1 -24.10 -3.02 4.89
C GLY A 1 -23.23 -1.79 4.75
N HIS A 2 -23.82 -0.59 4.77
CA HIS A 2 -23.08 0.66 4.71
C HIS A 2 -22.55 0.99 6.11
N GLY A 3 -21.27 0.72 6.33
CA GLY A 3 -20.57 1.13 7.55
C GLY A 3 -20.18 2.61 7.46
N LEU A 4 -20.42 3.35 8.55
CA LEU A 4 -20.15 4.79 8.67
C LEU A 4 -18.66 5.19 8.62
N PHE A 5 -17.73 4.23 8.68
CA PHE A 5 -16.29 4.50 8.75
C PHE A 5 -15.53 3.72 7.68
N ASN A 6 -15.10 4.43 6.64
CA ASN A 6 -14.53 3.86 5.42
C ASN A 6 -13.00 3.62 5.52
N TRP A 7 -12.54 3.06 6.62
CA TRP A 7 -11.10 2.93 6.92
C TRP A 7 -10.45 1.69 6.28
N TRP A 8 -11.29 0.81 5.72
CA TRP A 8 -10.91 -0.53 5.25
C TRP A 8 -11.45 -0.84 3.85
N GLY A 9 -11.99 0.17 3.15
CA GLY A 9 -12.63 0.16 1.82
C GLY A 9 -13.71 -0.90 1.57
N PHE A 10 -14.48 -0.76 0.48
CA PHE A 10 -15.66 -1.60 0.19
C PHE A 10 -15.48 -2.65 -0.90
N SER A 11 -14.27 -2.78 -1.45
CA SER A 11 -13.99 -3.66 -2.59
C SER A 11 -12.93 -4.69 -2.25
N PRO A 12 -12.99 -5.88 -2.87
CA PRO A 12 -11.86 -6.80 -2.84
C PRO A 12 -10.63 -6.12 -3.44
N PRO A 13 -9.41 -6.57 -3.07
CA PRO A 13 -8.18 -6.09 -3.70
C PRO A 13 -8.28 -6.20 -5.23
N VAL A 14 -8.04 -5.10 -5.92
CA VAL A 14 -8.08 -5.00 -7.38
C VAL A 14 -6.65 -5.10 -7.89
N ASP A 15 -6.41 -6.02 -8.81
CA ASP A 15 -5.13 -6.21 -9.46
C ASP A 15 -5.06 -5.34 -10.73
N LEU A 16 -4.40 -4.18 -10.62
CA LEU A 16 -4.27 -3.25 -11.74
C LEU A 16 -3.36 -3.80 -12.85
N ILE A 17 -2.48 -4.75 -12.54
CA ILE A 17 -1.54 -5.32 -13.51
C ILE A 17 -2.26 -6.14 -14.57
N ASN A 18 -3.31 -6.87 -14.18
CA ASN A 18 -4.12 -7.62 -15.15
C ASN A 18 -4.77 -6.69 -16.18
N TYR A 19 -5.27 -5.53 -15.75
CA TYR A 19 -5.84 -4.53 -16.67
C TYR A 19 -4.78 -3.91 -17.57
N ILE A 20 -3.62 -3.56 -17.03
CA ILE A 20 -2.50 -3.00 -17.81
C ILE A 20 -2.05 -3.97 -18.91
N HIS A 21 -1.99 -5.27 -18.61
CA HIS A 21 -1.63 -6.28 -19.61
C HIS A 21 -2.74 -6.55 -20.61
N SER A 22 -4.01 -6.61 -20.19
CA SER A 22 -5.13 -6.84 -21.12
C SER A 22 -5.25 -5.74 -22.17
N GLU A 23 -4.94 -4.50 -21.78
CA GLU A 23 -4.94 -3.33 -22.66
C GLU A 23 -3.63 -3.15 -23.45
N GLY A 24 -2.62 -4.01 -23.23
CA GLY A 24 -1.35 -3.99 -23.97
C GLY A 24 -0.42 -2.82 -23.62
N TRP A 25 -0.66 -2.07 -22.55
CA TRP A 25 0.07 -0.85 -22.19
C TRP A 25 1.54 -1.07 -21.79
N CYS A 26 1.97 -2.32 -21.59
CA CYS A 26 3.31 -2.68 -21.13
C CYS A 26 4.19 -3.37 -22.19
N THR A 27 3.82 -3.29 -23.47
CA THR A 27 4.51 -4.00 -24.57
C THR A 27 5.68 -3.23 -25.18
N GLY A 28 5.74 -1.90 -25.02
CA GLY A 28 6.72 -1.03 -25.70
C GLY A 28 7.93 -0.57 -24.86
N GLY A 29 8.02 -0.95 -23.58
CA GLY A 29 9.02 -0.40 -22.66
C GLY A 29 8.66 0.99 -22.10
N ASP A 30 7.45 1.48 -22.40
CA ASP A 30 6.95 2.75 -21.89
C ASP A 30 6.64 2.70 -20.38
N ASP A 31 6.81 3.83 -19.70
CA ASP A 31 6.43 4.02 -18.30
C ASP A 31 4.89 4.00 -18.18
N VAL A 32 4.35 3.08 -17.38
CA VAL A 32 2.92 3.05 -17.05
C VAL A 32 2.65 3.88 -15.80
N GLN A 33 1.71 4.82 -15.89
CA GLN A 33 1.30 5.68 -14.79
C GLN A 33 -0.13 5.37 -14.38
N VAL A 34 -0.33 5.14 -13.09
CA VAL A 34 -1.65 4.86 -12.49
C VAL A 34 -1.95 5.92 -11.46
N VAL A 35 -3.15 6.48 -11.50
CA VAL A 35 -3.67 7.37 -10.45
C VAL A 35 -4.76 6.64 -9.69
N MET A 36 -4.59 6.50 -8.38
CA MET A 36 -5.57 5.93 -7.47
C MET A 36 -6.17 7.06 -6.64
N ALA A 37 -7.44 7.39 -6.90
CA ALA A 37 -8.18 8.36 -6.11
C ALA A 37 -9.01 7.65 -5.05
N GLY A 38 -8.85 8.05 -3.77
CA GLY A 38 -9.54 7.43 -2.64
C GLY A 38 -9.20 5.94 -2.47
N ALA A 39 -7.92 5.60 -2.56
CA ALA A 39 -7.44 4.23 -2.38
C ALA A 39 -7.85 3.66 -1.02
N GLY A 40 -7.80 4.47 0.04
CA GLY A 40 -8.26 4.19 1.40
C GLY A 40 -7.46 3.15 2.18
N ASP A 41 -6.95 2.12 1.51
CA ASP A 41 -6.28 0.96 2.10
C ASP A 41 -5.14 0.45 1.17
N PRO A 42 -4.01 -0.01 1.73
CA PRO A 42 -2.85 -0.43 0.95
C PRO A 42 -3.07 -1.71 0.13
N ARG A 43 -4.12 -2.50 0.36
CA ARG A 43 -4.30 -3.83 -0.27
C ARG A 43 -4.28 -3.81 -1.79
N HIS A 44 -4.84 -2.78 -2.42
CA HIS A 44 -4.86 -2.64 -3.87
C HIS A 44 -3.44 -2.40 -4.40
N LEU A 45 -2.68 -1.53 -3.73
CA LEU A 45 -1.26 -1.27 -4.03
C LEU A 45 -0.39 -2.50 -3.79
N LEU A 46 -0.54 -3.17 -2.65
CA LEU A 46 0.25 -4.35 -2.31
C LEU A 46 0.02 -5.50 -3.28
N LEU A 47 -1.24 -5.78 -3.66
CA LEU A 47 -1.54 -6.78 -4.67
C LEU A 47 -0.93 -6.41 -6.02
N THR A 48 -1.13 -5.17 -6.46
CA THR A 48 -0.61 -4.66 -7.73
C THR A 48 0.91 -4.75 -7.78
N LEU A 49 1.62 -4.31 -6.74
CA LEU A 49 3.08 -4.35 -6.65
C LEU A 49 3.62 -5.78 -6.57
N ALA A 50 2.95 -6.67 -5.85
CA ALA A 50 3.33 -8.08 -5.78
C ALA A 50 3.22 -8.74 -7.16
N ARG A 51 2.13 -8.49 -7.89
CA ARG A 51 1.91 -9.01 -9.25
C ARG A 51 2.88 -8.43 -10.26
N TRP A 52 3.14 -7.13 -10.15
CA TRP A 52 4.13 -6.43 -10.96
C TRP A 52 5.51 -7.06 -10.85
N ARG A 53 5.95 -7.33 -9.61
CA ARG A 53 7.24 -7.98 -9.35
C ARG A 53 7.31 -9.39 -9.95
N SER A 54 6.20 -10.13 -9.98
CA SER A 54 6.16 -11.49 -10.55
C SER A 54 6.10 -11.52 -12.07
N ASN A 55 5.52 -10.52 -12.72
CA ASN A 55 5.25 -10.54 -14.16
C ASN A 55 6.44 -10.11 -15.05
N ASN A 56 7.63 -9.84 -14.49
CA ASN A 56 8.85 -9.47 -15.22
C ASN A 56 8.60 -8.47 -16.36
N SER A 57 7.85 -7.42 -16.05
CA SER A 57 7.47 -6.40 -17.03
C SER A 57 8.66 -5.48 -17.34
N ASN A 58 8.98 -5.27 -18.62
CA ASN A 58 10.06 -4.35 -19.05
C ASN A 58 9.67 -2.86 -18.99
N CYS A 59 8.46 -2.56 -18.55
CA CYS A 59 7.93 -1.21 -18.31
C CYS A 59 8.24 -0.78 -16.87
N ARG A 60 8.21 0.53 -16.56
CA ARG A 60 8.27 1.04 -15.19
C ARG A 60 6.87 1.46 -14.74
N LEU A 61 6.44 1.00 -13.56
CA LEU A 61 5.16 1.39 -12.97
C LEU A 61 5.36 2.59 -12.03
N ARG A 62 4.61 3.67 -12.26
CA ARG A 62 4.47 4.79 -11.31
C ARG A 62 3.03 4.83 -10.83
N VAL A 63 2.84 4.78 -9.51
CA VAL A 63 1.52 4.90 -8.90
C VAL A 63 1.45 6.21 -8.13
N TYR A 64 0.44 7.01 -8.45
CA TYR A 64 0.08 8.24 -7.77
C TYR A 64 -1.15 7.96 -6.92
N VAL A 65 -1.13 8.38 -5.66
CA VAL A 65 -2.28 8.24 -4.77
C VAL A 65 -2.80 9.62 -4.43
N LEU A 66 -4.09 9.83 -4.69
CA LEU A 66 -4.83 11.03 -4.35
C LEU A 66 -5.79 10.71 -3.21
N GLU A 67 -5.53 11.25 -2.04
CA GLU A 67 -6.40 11.12 -0.87
C GLU A 67 -6.88 12.50 -0.40
N ALA A 68 -8.16 12.57 -0.01
CA ALA A 68 -8.75 13.80 0.49
C ALA A 68 -8.48 14.00 2.00
N GLN A 69 -8.42 12.92 2.76
CA GLN A 69 -8.23 12.96 4.22
C GLN A 69 -6.77 12.65 4.57
N VAL A 70 -6.13 13.56 5.31
CA VAL A 70 -4.72 13.42 5.71
C VAL A 70 -4.48 12.21 6.61
N GLU A 71 -5.46 11.85 7.44
CA GLU A 71 -5.37 10.69 8.34
C GLU A 71 -5.35 9.38 7.54
N VAL A 72 -6.13 9.30 6.47
CA VAL A 72 -6.17 8.15 5.56
C VAL A 72 -4.85 8.07 4.78
N TYR A 73 -4.35 9.20 4.29
CA TYR A 73 -3.07 9.28 3.60
C TYR A 73 -1.90 8.87 4.51
N ALA A 74 -1.85 9.39 5.74
CA ALA A 74 -0.82 9.05 6.72
C ALA A 74 -0.87 7.56 7.12
N ARG A 75 -2.08 7.02 7.33
CA ARG A 75 -2.28 5.59 7.58
C ARG A 75 -1.78 4.75 6.40
N LEU A 76 -2.09 5.15 5.17
CA LEU A 76 -1.62 4.46 3.98
C LEU A 76 -0.08 4.45 3.90
N LEU A 77 0.56 5.60 4.11
CA LEU A 77 2.03 5.71 4.13
C LEU A 77 2.66 4.80 5.18
N LEU A 78 2.15 4.82 6.42
CA LEU A 78 2.63 3.98 7.51
C LEU A 78 2.53 2.49 7.17
N LEU A 79 1.38 2.05 6.66
CA LEU A 79 1.15 0.63 6.33
C LEU A 79 1.98 0.18 5.12
N MET A 80 2.16 1.07 4.13
CA MET A 80 3.06 0.81 3.00
C MET A 80 4.51 0.68 3.45
N ASP A 81 4.97 1.56 4.36
CA ASP A 81 6.31 1.49 4.92
C ASP A 81 6.54 0.16 5.67
N ALA A 82 5.60 -0.25 6.52
CA ALA A 82 5.65 -1.53 7.22
C ALA A 82 5.72 -2.74 6.27
N SER A 83 4.98 -2.66 5.15
CA SER A 83 4.95 -3.73 4.14
C SER A 83 6.23 -3.84 3.32
N LEU A 84 6.91 -2.71 3.12
CA LEU A 84 8.13 -2.60 2.31
C LEU A 84 9.41 -2.54 3.16
N GLN A 85 9.28 -2.63 4.48
CA GLN A 85 10.39 -2.49 5.43
C GLN A 85 11.59 -3.38 5.07
N GLU A 86 12.72 -2.74 4.80
CA GLU A 86 13.95 -3.45 4.48
C GLU A 86 14.50 -4.20 5.70
N GLY A 87 15.20 -5.31 5.44
CA GLY A 87 15.82 -6.14 6.49
C GLY A 87 14.88 -7.10 7.22
N MET A 88 13.56 -7.06 6.97
CA MET A 88 12.59 -7.97 7.57
C MET A 88 12.14 -9.07 6.60
N GLY A 89 11.97 -10.29 7.11
CA GLY A 89 11.38 -11.39 6.35
C GLY A 89 9.93 -11.10 5.94
N THR A 90 9.43 -11.73 4.87
CA THR A 90 8.03 -11.53 4.43
C THR A 90 7.02 -11.80 5.56
N ARG A 91 7.23 -12.86 6.34
CA ARG A 91 6.36 -13.20 7.48
C ARG A 91 6.38 -12.13 8.58
N GLU A 92 7.55 -11.57 8.87
CA GLU A 92 7.71 -10.52 9.88
C GLU A 92 7.00 -9.24 9.43
N ARG A 93 7.20 -8.83 8.17
CA ARG A 93 6.49 -7.69 7.57
C ARG A 93 4.98 -7.87 7.58
N SER A 94 4.49 -9.04 7.19
CA SER A 94 3.06 -9.34 7.27
C SER A 94 2.53 -9.29 8.71
N THR A 95 3.32 -9.75 9.68
CA THR A 95 2.93 -9.71 11.10
C THR A 95 2.88 -8.27 11.61
N LEU A 96 3.90 -7.46 11.30
CA LEU A 96 3.94 -6.04 11.65
C LEU A 96 2.78 -5.28 11.01
N LEU A 97 2.55 -5.48 9.71
CA LEU A 97 1.44 -4.89 8.98
C LEU A 97 0.11 -5.21 9.64
N LEU A 98 -0.18 -6.50 9.90
CA LEU A 98 -1.45 -6.92 10.49
C LEU A 98 -1.62 -6.39 11.93
N ASP A 99 -0.54 -6.32 12.71
CA ASP A 99 -0.57 -5.77 14.06
C ASP A 99 -0.91 -4.28 14.05
N LEU A 100 -0.27 -3.51 13.16
CA LEU A 100 -0.56 -2.07 12.97
C LEU A 100 -1.93 -1.83 12.35
N TRP A 101 -2.36 -2.72 11.45
CA TRP A 101 -3.60 -2.57 10.70
C TRP A 101 -4.80 -2.80 11.61
N ALA A 102 -4.87 -3.93 12.33
CA ALA A 102 -6.10 -4.46 12.95
C ALA A 102 -6.14 -4.53 14.48
N ASN A 103 -5.11 -4.10 15.21
CA ASN A 103 -5.10 -4.21 16.67
C ASN A 103 -5.24 -2.86 17.38
N LEU A 104 -6.07 -2.85 18.43
CA LEU A 104 -6.18 -1.71 19.37
C LEU A 104 -4.95 -1.63 20.29
N TYR A 105 -4.45 -2.78 20.73
CA TYR A 105 -3.23 -2.89 21.55
C TYR A 105 -2.10 -3.47 20.71
N LEU A 106 -1.09 -2.63 20.47
CA LEU A 106 0.11 -3.01 19.73
C LEU A 106 1.09 -3.76 20.61
N ARG A 107 1.80 -4.72 20.00
CA ARG A 107 2.97 -5.33 20.64
C ARG A 107 4.05 -4.27 20.86
N PRO A 108 4.93 -4.43 21.86
CA PRO A 108 5.99 -3.46 22.14
C PRO A 108 6.83 -3.09 20.91
N ASN A 109 7.22 -4.08 20.11
CA ASN A 109 8.02 -3.86 18.90
C ASN A 109 7.25 -3.05 17.84
N SER A 110 5.97 -3.36 17.62
CA SER A 110 5.12 -2.64 16.65
C SER A 110 4.83 -1.22 17.11
N ARG A 111 4.66 -0.98 18.42
CA ARG A 111 4.54 0.37 18.99
C ARG A 111 5.83 1.18 18.76
N SER A 112 6.99 0.61 19.08
CA SER A 112 8.27 1.29 18.87
C SER A 112 8.49 1.62 17.39
N TYR A 113 8.14 0.69 16.49
CA TYR A 113 8.16 0.92 15.06
C TYR A 113 7.22 2.07 14.65
N LEU A 114 5.97 2.06 15.11
CA LEU A 114 4.99 3.11 14.84
C LEU A 114 5.52 4.49 15.25
N GLU A 115 6.06 4.63 16.46
CA GLU A 115 6.56 5.92 16.97
C GLU A 115 7.73 6.45 16.14
N LEU A 116 8.69 5.59 15.79
CA LEU A 116 9.86 5.97 14.98
C LEU A 116 9.45 6.33 13.54
N THR A 117 8.63 5.48 12.92
CA THR A 117 8.18 5.67 11.54
C THR A 117 7.26 6.89 11.42
N ALA A 118 6.36 7.11 12.38
CA ALA A 118 5.50 8.30 12.40
C ALA A 118 6.33 9.59 12.50
N ARG A 119 7.32 9.65 13.39
CA ARG A 119 8.23 10.80 13.50
C ARG A 119 9.03 11.05 12.23
N ARG A 120 9.44 9.99 11.54
CA ARG A 120 10.16 10.10 10.26
C ARG A 120 9.24 10.61 9.16
N LEU A 121 8.04 10.05 9.04
CA LEU A 121 7.06 10.41 8.01
C LEU A 121 6.51 11.83 8.20
N SER A 122 6.37 12.30 9.44
CA SER A 122 5.93 13.67 9.73
C SER A 122 6.92 14.76 9.30
N MET A 123 8.14 14.40 8.88
CA MET A 123 9.08 15.37 8.29
C MET A 123 8.79 15.63 6.80
N TYR A 124 8.00 14.77 6.14
CA TYR A 124 7.71 14.83 4.71
C TYR A 124 6.29 15.32 4.38
N VAL A 125 5.45 15.52 5.42
CA VAL A 125 4.08 16.05 5.34
C VAL A 125 4.07 17.43 5.98
#